data_AF-A0A963LTV4-F1
#
_entry.id   AF-A0A963LTV4-F1
#
_cell.length_a   1.000
_cell.length_b   1.000
_cell.length_c   1.000
_cell.angle_alpha   90.00
_cell.angle_beta   90.00
_cell.angle_gamma   90.00
#
_symmetry.space_group_name_H-M   'P 1'
#
loop_
_entity.id
_entity.type
_entity.pdbx_description
1 polymer ?
#
loop_
_entity_poly.entity_id
_entity_poly.type
_entity_poly.pdbx_seq_one_letter_code
_entity_poly.pdbx_strand_id
1 'polypeptide(L)'
;AYATAHPWEDWAECWAHYMHMSDMVDTATSYGLVLDQTRLELKPFGHDVLYQPDHPGADKYLAFINHWAELTMLMNGMARAMGQPDIYPFVLAHQVVAKLHFIHLVVSEERHRGDDAGAS
;
A
#
# COMPACT_ATOMS: atom_id res chain seq x y z
N ALA A 1 -21.75 0.39 -23.24
CA ALA A 1 -22.30 0.43 -21.87
C ALA A 1 -21.14 0.34 -20.89
N TYR A 2 -20.67 1.49 -20.39
CA TYR A 2 -19.72 1.60 -19.28
C TYR A 2 -20.07 2.89 -18.54
N ALA A 3 -21.06 2.77 -17.66
CA ALA A 3 -21.53 3.82 -16.78
C ALA A 3 -22.12 3.13 -15.55
N THR A 4 -21.28 2.48 -14.73
CA THR A 4 -21.66 1.87 -13.44
C THR A 4 -20.40 1.51 -12.63
N ALA A 5 -19.62 2.52 -12.27
CA ALA A 5 -19.13 2.63 -10.90
C ALA A 5 -19.40 4.08 -10.55
N HIS A 6 -20.14 4.35 -9.48
CA HIS A 6 -20.26 5.73 -9.07
C HIS A 6 -18.85 6.24 -8.72
N PRO A 7 -18.45 7.47 -9.09
CA PRO A 7 -17.13 7.99 -8.75
C PRO A 7 -16.80 7.92 -7.25
N TRP A 8 -17.83 7.91 -6.40
CA TRP A 8 -17.69 7.72 -4.95
C TRP A 8 -17.48 6.26 -4.55
N GLU A 9 -18.00 5.27 -5.29
CA GLU A 9 -17.77 3.83 -5.09
C GLU A 9 -16.32 3.49 -5.42
N ASP A 10 -15.82 3.89 -6.59
CA ASP A 10 -14.41 3.70 -6.98
C ASP A 10 -13.46 4.32 -5.94
N TRP A 11 -13.85 5.48 -5.41
CA TRP A 11 -13.11 6.15 -4.35
C TRP A 11 -13.14 5.35 -3.04
N ALA A 12 -14.31 4.90 -2.59
CA ALA A 12 -14.44 4.08 -1.39
C ALA A 12 -13.70 2.75 -1.50
N GLU A 13 -13.71 2.11 -2.68
CA GLU A 13 -12.96 0.89 -2.96
C GLU A 13 -11.44 1.11 -2.86
N CYS A 14 -10.91 2.21 -3.39
CA CYS A 14 -9.49 2.55 -3.24
C CYS A 14 -9.09 2.73 -1.77
N TRP A 15 -9.95 3.33 -0.97
CA TRP A 15 -9.74 3.51 0.47
C TRP A 15 -9.77 2.18 1.23
N ALA A 16 -10.80 1.36 0.98
CA ALA A 16 -10.90 0.03 1.57
C ALA A 16 -9.68 -0.83 1.21
N HIS A 17 -9.23 -0.72 -0.04
CA HIS A 17 -8.04 -1.40 -0.50
C HIS A 17 -6.79 -0.94 0.24
N TYR A 18 -6.57 0.38 0.37
CA TYR A 18 -5.47 0.94 1.14
C TYR A 18 -5.46 0.47 2.60
N MET A 19 -6.63 0.44 3.26
CA MET A 19 -6.75 -0.03 4.65
C MET A 19 -6.38 -1.50 4.78
N HIS A 20 -6.90 -2.36 3.89
CA HIS A 20 -6.53 -3.78 3.88
C HIS A 20 -5.03 -3.99 3.66
N MET A 21 -4.39 -3.20 2.79
CA MET A 21 -2.94 -3.24 2.59
C MET A 21 -2.19 -2.87 3.88
N SER A 22 -2.61 -1.80 4.55
CA SER A 22 -2.04 -1.36 5.84
C SER A 22 -2.13 -2.45 6.90
N ASP A 23 -3.33 -3.02 7.09
CA ASP A 23 -3.57 -4.05 8.11
C ASP A 23 -2.74 -5.31 7.87
N MET A 24 -2.59 -5.71 6.60
CA MET A 24 -1.78 -6.89 6.23
C MET A 24 -0.28 -6.65 6.46
N VAL A 25 0.22 -5.46 6.13
CA VAL A 25 1.61 -5.06 6.42
C VAL A 25 1.86 -5.01 7.92
N ASP A 26 0.96 -4.38 8.68
CA ASP A 26 1.08 -4.28 10.15
C ASP A 26 1.01 -5.66 10.79
N THR A 27 0.12 -6.53 10.30
CA THR A 27 0.02 -7.92 10.75
C THR A 27 1.32 -8.68 10.47
N ALA A 28 1.86 -8.64 9.25
CA ALA A 28 3.12 -9.29 8.90
C ALA A 28 4.27 -8.78 9.79
N THR A 29 4.34 -7.46 10.00
CA THR A 29 5.34 -6.82 10.86
C THR A 29 5.21 -7.29 12.32
N SER A 30 3.98 -7.42 12.83
CA SER A 30 3.71 -7.91 14.20
C SER A 30 4.17 -9.34 14.43
N TYR A 31 4.16 -10.18 13.38
CA TYR A 31 4.72 -11.53 13.40
C TYR A 31 6.24 -11.58 13.16
N GLY A 32 6.90 -10.43 13.04
CA GLY A 32 8.35 -10.32 12.83
C GLY A 32 8.80 -10.66 11.42
N LEU A 33 7.90 -10.61 10.43
CA LEU A 33 8.27 -10.82 9.04
C LEU A 33 9.10 -9.63 8.53
N VAL A 34 10.42 -9.81 8.48
CA VAL A 34 11.33 -8.86 7.85
C VAL A 34 11.74 -9.40 6.50
N LEU A 35 11.29 -8.75 5.43
CA LEU A 35 11.65 -9.10 4.06
C LEU A 35 12.94 -8.39 3.68
N ASP A 36 13.91 -9.19 3.22
CA ASP A 36 15.16 -8.67 2.69
C ASP A 36 14.96 -8.32 1.21
N GLN A 37 14.86 -7.01 0.94
CA GLN A 37 14.63 -6.46 -0.39
C GLN A 37 15.70 -6.88 -1.40
N THR A 38 16.90 -7.25 -0.95
CA THR A 38 18.01 -7.65 -1.83
C THR A 38 17.88 -9.07 -2.38
N ARG A 39 17.05 -9.91 -1.73
CA ARG A 39 16.84 -11.31 -2.11
C ARG A 39 15.68 -11.49 -3.10
N LEU A 40 14.95 -10.41 -3.35
CA LEU A 40 13.77 -10.37 -4.20
C LEU A 40 14.10 -9.59 -5.48
N GLU A 41 13.84 -10.17 -6.65
CA GLU A 41 14.00 -9.48 -7.94
C GLU A 41 12.84 -8.51 -8.20
N LEU A 42 12.55 -7.64 -7.23
CA LEU A 42 11.55 -6.59 -7.35
C LEU A 42 12.26 -5.24 -7.47
N LYS A 43 11.99 -4.51 -8.55
CA LYS A 43 12.45 -3.12 -8.65
C LYS A 43 11.57 -2.27 -7.71
N PRO A 44 12.14 -1.63 -6.67
CA PRO A 44 11.36 -0.80 -5.77
C PRO A 44 10.83 0.45 -6.50
N PHE A 45 9.68 0.94 -6.05
CA PHE A 45 9.16 2.24 -6.43
C PHE A 45 10.05 3.36 -5.89
N GLY A 46 10.20 4.42 -6.68
CA GLY A 46 10.93 5.63 -6.30
C GLY A 46 10.03 6.84 -6.15
N HIS A 47 10.63 8.00 -5.85
CA HIS A 47 9.91 9.27 -5.71
C HIS A 47 9.20 9.70 -7.01
N ASP A 48 9.66 9.23 -8.17
CA ASP A 48 9.13 9.59 -9.49
C ASP A 48 7.68 9.18 -9.71
N VAL A 49 7.17 8.22 -8.93
CA VAL A 49 5.80 7.73 -9.02
C VAL A 49 4.87 8.28 -7.94
N LEU A 50 5.38 9.16 -7.07
CA LEU A 50 4.63 9.70 -5.94
C LEU A 50 3.75 10.88 -6.34
N TYR A 51 2.59 11.00 -5.70
CA TYR A 51 1.71 12.17 -5.87
C TYR A 51 2.35 13.49 -5.39
N GLN A 52 3.03 13.47 -4.25
CA GLN A 52 3.85 14.59 -3.75
C GLN A 52 5.27 14.09 -3.42
N PRO A 53 6.19 14.06 -4.40
CA PRO A 53 7.53 13.50 -4.23
C PRO A 53 8.35 14.15 -3.12
N ASP A 54 8.14 15.44 -2.88
CA ASP A 54 8.89 16.26 -1.91
C ASP A 54 8.25 16.30 -0.51
N HIS A 55 7.17 15.54 -0.28
CA HIS A 55 6.49 15.52 1.02
C HIS A 55 7.41 14.93 2.11
N PRO A 56 7.47 15.50 3.34
CA PRO A 56 8.35 15.00 4.40
C PRO A 56 8.13 13.52 4.77
N GLY A 57 6.91 13.01 4.56
CA GLY A 57 6.54 11.60 4.78
C GLY A 57 6.72 10.69 3.56
N ALA A 58 7.26 11.18 2.44
CA ALA A 58 7.38 10.42 1.19
C ALA A 58 8.18 9.12 1.36
N ASP A 59 9.32 9.17 2.06
CA ASP A 59 10.17 8.01 2.32
C ASP A 59 9.44 6.92 3.12
N LYS A 60 8.64 7.33 4.11
CA LYS A 60 7.84 6.42 4.94
C LYS A 60 6.77 5.72 4.10
N TYR A 61 6.12 6.45 3.20
CA TYR A 61 5.16 5.87 2.27
C TYR A 61 5.84 4.92 1.26
N LEU A 62 7.02 5.27 0.75
CA LEU A 62 7.80 4.38 -0.14
C LEU A 62 8.20 3.10 0.57
N ALA A 63 8.64 3.17 1.83
CA ALA A 63 8.93 2.00 2.63
C ALA A 63 7.69 1.09 2.77
N PHE A 64 6.53 1.68 3.08
CA PHE A 64 5.26 0.96 3.17
C PHE A 64 4.87 0.26 1.86
N ILE A 65 4.84 0.98 0.73
CA ILE A 65 4.35 0.43 -0.53
C ILE A 65 5.30 -0.62 -1.12
N ASN A 66 6.62 -0.45 -0.93
CA ASN A 66 7.60 -1.45 -1.33
C ASN A 66 7.50 -2.71 -0.46
N HIS A 67 7.31 -2.56 0.86
CA HIS A 67 7.10 -3.71 1.74
C HIS A 67 5.80 -4.47 1.39
N TRP A 68 4.72 -3.76 1.05
CA TRP A 68 3.51 -4.40 0.53
C TRP A 68 3.77 -5.19 -0.76
N ALA A 69 4.53 -4.65 -1.71
CA ALA A 69 4.85 -5.33 -2.96
C ALA A 69 5.67 -6.61 -2.71
N GLU A 70 6.59 -6.61 -1.74
CA GLU A 70 7.33 -7.80 -1.34
C GLU A 70 6.42 -8.84 -0.65
N LEU A 71 5.54 -8.38 0.23
CA LEU A 71 4.60 -9.25 0.94
C LEU A 71 3.67 -9.97 -0.03
N THR A 72 3.12 -9.27 -1.02
CA THR A 72 2.28 -9.90 -2.05
C THR A 72 3.05 -10.94 -2.86
N MET A 73 4.32 -10.67 -3.18
CA MET A 73 5.15 -11.64 -3.88
C MET A 73 5.43 -12.89 -3.04
N LEU A 74 5.71 -12.74 -1.74
CA LEU A 74 5.83 -13.85 -0.79
C LEU A 74 4.54 -14.68 -0.75
N MET A 75 3.41 -14.03 -0.53
CA MET A 75 2.10 -14.67 -0.43
C MET A 75 1.76 -15.47 -1.69
N ASN A 76 1.99 -14.88 -2.86
CA ASN A 76 1.79 -15.56 -4.15
C ASN A 76 2.76 -16.73 -4.33
N GLY A 77 4.02 -16.57 -3.92
CA GLY A 77 5.00 -17.65 -3.93
C GLY A 77 4.56 -18.84 -3.07
N MET A 78 4.06 -18.59 -1.86
CA MET A 78 3.51 -19.61 -0.98
C MET A 78 2.27 -20.29 -1.57
N ALA A 79 1.35 -19.53 -2.15
CA ALA A 79 0.17 -20.08 -2.80
C ALA A 79 0.54 -21.04 -3.93
N ARG A 80 1.44 -20.63 -4.83
CA ARG A 80 1.93 -21.47 -5.93
C ARG A 80 2.64 -22.74 -5.44
N ALA A 81 3.44 -22.65 -4.36
CA ALA A 81 4.09 -23.81 -3.76
C ALA A 81 3.09 -24.86 -3.25
N MET A 82 1.88 -24.42 -2.87
CA MET A 82 0.76 -25.28 -2.47
C MET A 82 -0.16 -25.67 -3.64
N GLY A 83 0.18 -25.30 -4.89
CA GLY A 83 -0.67 -25.53 -6.06
C GLY A 83 -1.94 -24.68 -6.10
N GLN A 84 -2.00 -23.61 -5.30
CA GLN A 84 -3.10 -22.65 -5.26
C GLN A 84 -2.85 -21.50 -6.26
N PRO A 85 -3.92 -20.85 -6.75
CA PRO A 85 -3.79 -19.61 -7.52
C PRO A 85 -3.19 -18.49 -6.66
N ASP A 86 -2.61 -17.48 -7.32
CA ASP A 86 -2.07 -16.29 -6.66
C ASP A 86 -3.14 -15.60 -5.81
N ILE A 87 -2.79 -15.31 -4.56
CA ILE A 87 -3.68 -14.60 -3.61
C ILE A 87 -3.87 -13.15 -4.07
N TYR A 88 -2.84 -12.57 -4.67
CA TYR A 88 -2.83 -11.19 -5.13
C TYR A 88 -2.18 -11.05 -6.52
N PRO A 89 -2.91 -11.36 -7.61
CA PRO A 89 -2.35 -11.44 -8.97
C PRO A 89 -2.15 -10.07 -9.66
N PHE A 90 -2.14 -8.97 -8.89
CA PHE A 90 -2.09 -7.62 -9.45
C PHE A 90 -0.71 -6.98 -9.30
N VAL A 91 -0.23 -6.37 -10.39
CA VAL A 91 0.93 -5.48 -10.36
C VAL A 91 0.45 -4.06 -10.14
N LEU A 92 1.00 -3.39 -9.12
CA LEU A 92 0.67 -1.99 -8.84
C LEU A 92 1.24 -1.09 -9.96
N ALA A 93 0.35 -0.51 -10.75
CA ALA A 93 0.73 0.50 -11.74
C ALA A 93 1.15 1.80 -11.04
N HIS A 94 2.09 2.55 -11.64
CA HIS A 94 2.59 3.81 -11.07
C HIS A 94 1.47 4.81 -10.71
N GLN A 95 0.44 4.89 -11.55
CA GLN A 95 -0.72 5.77 -11.33
C GLN A 95 -1.51 5.37 -10.07
N VAL A 96 -1.55 4.08 -9.73
CA VAL A 96 -2.20 3.57 -8.52
C VAL A 96 -1.35 3.90 -7.29
N VAL A 97 -0.02 3.79 -7.39
CA VAL A 97 0.90 4.20 -6.32
C VAL A 97 0.72 5.68 -5.99
N ALA A 98 0.66 6.56 -6.99
CA ALA A 98 0.38 7.97 -6.77
C ALA A 98 -0.97 8.19 -6.05
N LYS A 99 -2.04 7.51 -6.49
CA LYS A 99 -3.37 7.62 -5.85
C LYS A 99 -3.35 7.13 -4.40
N LEU A 100 -2.69 6.02 -4.13
CA LEU A 100 -2.53 5.49 -2.76
C LEU A 100 -1.70 6.43 -1.89
N HIS A 101 -0.68 7.10 -2.46
CA HIS A 101 0.07 8.12 -1.73
C HIS A 101 -0.84 9.28 -1.31
N PHE A 102 -1.70 9.78 -2.21
CA PHE A 102 -2.67 10.80 -1.86
C PHE A 102 -3.56 10.38 -0.68
N ILE A 103 -4.11 9.16 -0.72
CA ILE A 103 -4.94 8.62 0.37
C ILE A 103 -4.13 8.56 1.68
N HIS A 104 -2.89 8.07 1.63
CA HIS A 104 -2.00 8.00 2.78
C HIS A 104 -1.77 9.36 3.44
N LEU A 105 -1.59 10.41 2.64
CA LEU A 105 -1.41 11.78 3.16
C LEU A 105 -2.66 12.26 3.90
N VAL A 106 -3.85 12.06 3.33
CA VAL A 106 -5.12 12.44 3.97
C VAL A 106 -5.31 11.70 5.30
N VAL A 107 -5.07 10.38 5.33
CA VAL A 107 -5.18 9.58 6.55
C VAL A 107 -4.18 10.04 7.62
N SER A 108 -2.95 10.31 7.21
CA SER A 108 -1.88 10.72 8.12
C SER A 108 -2.16 12.08 8.74
N GLU A 109 -2.64 13.05 7.94
CA GLU A 109 -3.02 14.38 8.40
C GLU A 109 -4.17 14.31 9.42
N GLU A 110 -5.20 13.52 9.13
CA GLU A 110 -6.34 13.32 10.03
C GLU A 110 -5.94 12.67 11.36
N ARG A 111 -5.02 11.69 11.33
CA ARG A 111 -4.49 11.06 12.53
C ARG A 111 -3.70 12.06 13.40
N HIS A 112 -2.84 12.87 12.78
CA HIS A 112 -2.09 13.91 13.50
C HIS A 112 -3.02 14.94 14.14
N ARG A 113 -4.08 15.38 13.44
CA ARG A 113 -5.08 16.30 14.00
C ARG A 113 -5.84 15.71 15.19
N GLY A 114 -6.14 14.42 15.16
CA GLY A 114 -6.80 13.72 16.25
C GLY A 114 -5.95 13.62 17.52
N ASP A 115 -4.65 13.37 17.36
CA ASP A 115 -3.69 13.28 18.47
C ASP A 115 -3.52 14.66 19.16
N ASP A 116 -3.44 15.75 18.38
CA ASP A 116 -3.35 17.12 18.91
C ASP A 116 -4.64 17.57 19.62
N ALA A 117 -5.81 17.16 19.12
CA ALA A 117 -7.11 17.49 19.71
C ALA A 117 -7.42 16.69 20.99
N GLY A 118 -6.86 15.49 21.15
CA GLY A 118 -6.97 14.68 22.36
C GLY A 118 -5.97 15.05 23.48
N ALA A 119 -4.98 15.88 23.17
CA ALA A 119 -3.94 16.34 24.09
C ALA A 119 -4.20 17.73 24.71
N SER A 120 -5.32 18.38 24.35
CA SER A 120 -5.81 19.66 24.95
C SER A 120 -7.00 19.43 25.86
#